data_AF-A0A8T7ER15-F1
#
_entry.id   AF-A0A8T7ER15-F1
#
_cell.length_a   1.000
_cell.length_b   1.000
_cell.length_c   1.000
_cell.angle_alpha   90.00
_cell.angle_beta   90.00
_cell.angle_gamma   90.00
#
_symmetry.space_group_name_H-M   'P 1'
#
loop_
_entity.id
_entity.type
_entity.pdbx_description
1 polymer ?
#
loop_
_entity_poly.entity_id
_entity_poly.type
_entity_poly.pdbx_seq_one_letter_code
_entity_poly.pdbx_strand_id
1 'polypeptide(L)'
;MHSEQHAQNTLPIGAARPPSYATRPGPPPPMLPRLPVTPHKPRPGVPLWLIAGVALGVSTVFAGVFALILGVSMVNGDSILPGVRVGGVSVGGLSVIEAEERLTRQWPVVLLQDRATDRQWQIEPARIGLIIDPAASAARAFGYGRVSGDAVSGIIGTSVTPVLTFDPEIARSGLASLADQITQPAVDAQIALVGGRVQALPARDGRAVDIESTAALIASDPVGWLEHGEIPMKMVALAPAITDAAPMGCRGRSTARQPADDRRVRSANRRHLTVDGRAAKLGGMAARGV
;
A
#
# COMPACT_ATOMS: atom_id res chain seq x y z
N MET A 1 34.36 56.61 44.50
CA MET A 1 33.20 56.70 45.42
C MET A 1 33.23 55.50 46.34
N HIS A 2 32.87 55.69 47.62
CA HIS A 2 32.39 54.74 48.66
C HIS A 2 32.69 53.23 48.54
N SER A 3 33.05 52.49 49.60
CA SER A 3 33.48 52.82 50.98
C SER A 3 34.16 51.55 51.53
N GLU A 4 35.34 51.61 52.14
CA GLU A 4 35.55 51.83 53.58
C GLU A 4 34.79 50.86 54.52
N GLN A 5 35.55 49.88 55.03
CA GLN A 5 35.46 49.20 56.33
C GLN A 5 36.76 48.37 56.42
N HIS A 6 37.90 48.90 56.89
CA HIS A 6 38.13 49.69 58.11
C HIS A 6 37.76 48.91 59.39
N ALA A 7 38.72 48.09 59.83
CA ALA A 7 38.78 47.50 61.16
C ALA A 7 40.22 47.64 61.69
N GLN A 8 40.53 48.76 62.34
CA GLN A 8 41.77 48.89 63.11
C GLN A 8 41.84 47.77 64.16
N ASN A 9 43.04 47.25 64.42
CA ASN A 9 43.38 46.79 65.76
C ASN A 9 44.82 47.19 66.11
N THR A 10 44.95 48.24 66.91
CA THR A 10 46.24 48.79 67.36
C THR A 10 46.88 47.91 68.41
N LEU A 11 48.14 47.51 68.20
CA LEU A 11 48.97 46.87 69.21
C LEU A 11 49.77 47.94 69.99
N PRO A 12 49.56 48.10 71.31
CA PRO A 12 50.36 49.01 72.12
C PRO A 12 51.77 48.44 72.36
N ILE A 13 52.77 49.32 72.32
CA ILE A 13 54.17 48.97 72.61
C ILE A 13 54.40 48.97 74.13
N GLY A 14 55.01 47.90 74.64
CA GLY A 14 55.73 47.90 75.92
C GLY A 14 54.91 47.58 77.16
N ALA A 15 55.07 46.34 77.66
CA ALA A 15 54.81 45.98 79.05
C ALA A 15 55.96 45.09 79.57
N ALA A 16 56.24 45.15 80.88
CA ALA A 16 57.48 44.63 81.46
C ALA A 16 57.70 43.11 81.29
N ARG A 17 58.97 42.70 81.20
CA ARG A 17 59.36 41.30 81.44
C ARG A 17 59.06 40.96 82.92
N PRO A 18 58.33 39.87 83.21
CA PRO A 18 58.15 39.42 84.60
C PRO A 18 59.50 38.91 85.17
N PRO A 19 59.72 39.01 86.49
CA PRO A 19 60.94 38.52 87.12
C PRO A 19 60.98 36.98 87.10
N SER A 20 62.16 36.42 86.83
CA SER A 20 62.39 34.97 86.84
C SER A 20 62.29 34.40 88.26
N TYR A 21 61.10 33.97 88.66
CA TYR A 21 60.91 33.20 89.89
C TYR A 21 61.60 31.84 89.79
N ALA A 22 62.57 31.60 90.68
CA ALA A 22 63.26 30.32 90.75
C ALA A 22 62.27 29.21 91.15
N THR A 23 62.04 28.24 90.26
CA THR A 23 61.15 27.10 90.49
C THR A 23 61.72 26.19 91.57
N ARG A 24 61.25 26.40 92.81
CA ARG A 24 61.45 25.48 93.93
C ARG A 24 60.99 24.08 93.50
N PRO A 25 61.78 23.01 93.66
CA PRO A 25 61.36 21.66 93.29
C PRO A 25 60.04 21.30 94.00
N GLY A 26 59.00 21.02 93.21
CA GLY A 26 57.74 20.49 93.74
C GLY A 26 57.93 19.06 94.26
N PRO A 27 57.08 18.60 95.19
CA PRO A 27 57.07 17.19 95.57
C PRO A 27 56.78 16.33 94.32
N PRO A 28 57.32 15.10 94.24
CA PRO A 28 57.10 14.23 93.10
C PRO A 28 55.59 13.96 92.93
N PRO A 29 55.07 13.99 91.68
CA PRO A 29 53.65 13.77 91.44
C PRO A 29 53.23 12.37 91.90
N PRO A 30 52.04 12.20 92.50
CA PRO A 30 51.56 10.89 92.91
C PRO A 30 51.48 9.96 91.70
N MET A 31 51.96 8.73 91.85
CA MET A 31 51.86 7.69 90.82
C MET A 31 50.39 7.32 90.58
N LEU A 32 49.76 7.97 89.60
CA LEU A 32 48.48 7.52 89.07
C LEU A 32 48.66 6.11 88.49
N PRO A 33 47.80 5.13 88.86
CA PRO A 33 47.84 3.81 88.26
C PRO A 33 47.70 3.91 86.73
N ARG A 34 48.65 3.32 85.99
CA ARG A 34 48.53 3.20 84.54
C ARG A 34 47.35 2.27 84.23
N LEU A 35 46.24 2.85 83.80
CA LEU A 35 45.09 2.08 83.31
C LEU A 35 45.59 1.14 82.19
N PRO A 36 45.25 -0.16 82.23
CA PRO A 36 45.70 -1.10 81.22
C PRO A 36 45.05 -0.74 79.87
N VAL A 37 45.88 -0.41 78.88
CA VAL A 37 45.43 -0.18 77.50
C VAL A 37 44.99 -1.53 76.93
N THR A 38 43.70 -1.83 77.01
CA THR A 38 43.14 -3.07 76.49
C THR A 38 43.35 -3.13 74.98
N PRO A 39 44.06 -4.15 74.45
CA PRO A 39 44.35 -4.22 73.02
C PRO A 39 43.05 -4.36 72.22
N HIS A 40 42.86 -3.49 71.24
CA HIS A 40 41.69 -3.53 70.36
C HIS A 40 41.74 -4.81 69.52
N LYS A 41 40.90 -5.79 69.87
CA LYS A 41 40.81 -7.06 69.14
C LYS A 41 40.35 -6.78 67.70
N PRO A 42 41.15 -7.08 66.66
CA PRO A 42 40.73 -6.86 65.28
C PRO A 42 39.49 -7.72 64.99
N ARG A 43 38.46 -7.10 64.42
CA ARG A 43 37.30 -7.83 63.92
C ARG A 43 37.74 -8.66 62.70
N PRO A 44 37.34 -9.93 62.57
CA PRO A 44 37.62 -10.69 61.35
C PRO A 44 36.89 -10.01 60.18
N GLY A 45 37.65 -9.42 59.27
CA GLY A 45 37.10 -8.91 58.01
C GLY A 45 36.53 -10.05 57.18
N VAL A 46 35.48 -9.78 56.39
CA VAL A 46 34.97 -10.76 55.43
C VAL A 46 36.13 -11.12 54.49
N PRO A 47 36.55 -12.40 54.41
CA PRO A 47 37.79 -12.75 53.74
C PRO A 47 37.67 -12.47 52.24
N LEU A 48 38.72 -11.91 51.66
CA LEU A 48 38.71 -11.37 50.31
C LEU A 48 38.28 -12.38 49.23
N TRP A 49 38.50 -13.68 49.45
CA TRP A 49 38.06 -14.75 48.55
C TRP A 49 36.54 -14.93 48.49
N LEU A 50 35.79 -14.64 49.57
CA LEU A 50 34.32 -14.62 49.53
C LEU A 50 33.81 -13.41 48.75
N ILE A 51 34.44 -12.24 48.93
CA ILE A 51 34.10 -11.03 48.17
C ILE A 51 34.40 -11.24 46.67
N ALA A 52 35.55 -11.82 46.34
CA ALA A 52 35.92 -12.16 44.97
C ALA A 52 34.98 -13.22 44.36
N GLY A 53 34.59 -14.24 45.12
CA GLY A 53 33.64 -15.27 44.66
C GLY A 53 32.25 -14.69 44.36
N VAL A 54 31.73 -13.81 45.23
CA VAL A 54 30.46 -13.11 45.00
C VAL A 54 30.56 -12.16 43.81
N ALA A 55 31.64 -11.38 43.70
CA ALA A 55 31.86 -10.47 42.56
C ALA A 55 31.96 -11.23 41.23
N LEU A 56 32.64 -12.38 41.20
CA LEU A 56 32.73 -13.24 40.02
C LEU A 56 31.38 -13.84 39.64
N GLY A 57 30.60 -14.30 40.63
CA GLY A 57 29.24 -14.79 40.43
C GLY A 57 28.31 -13.73 39.84
N VAL A 58 28.29 -12.52 40.42
CA VAL A 58 27.52 -11.37 39.92
C VAL A 58 27.98 -10.98 38.51
N SER A 59 29.29 -10.94 38.25
CA SER A 59 29.83 -10.63 36.91
C SER A 59 29.44 -11.68 35.87
N THR A 60 29.41 -12.96 36.24
CA THR A 60 28.97 -14.05 35.34
C THR A 60 27.47 -13.93 35.01
N VAL A 61 26.63 -13.61 36.01
CA VAL A 61 25.19 -13.37 35.79
C VAL A 61 24.97 -12.14 34.90
N PHE A 62 25.66 -11.03 35.16
CA PHE A 62 25.58 -9.84 34.31
C PHE A 62 26.05 -10.10 32.88
N ALA A 63 27.16 -10.84 32.68
CA ALA A 63 27.64 -11.22 31.36
C ALA A 63 26.64 -12.13 30.63
N GLY A 64 26.01 -13.09 31.32
CA GLY A 64 24.96 -13.95 30.76
C GLY A 64 23.70 -13.17 30.36
N VAL A 65 23.24 -12.25 31.21
CA VAL A 65 22.10 -11.37 30.90
C VAL A 65 22.43 -10.43 29.73
N PHE A 66 23.63 -9.85 29.69
CA PHE A 66 24.08 -9.00 28.60
C PHE A 66 24.20 -9.76 27.27
N ALA A 67 24.75 -10.97 27.29
CA ALA A 67 24.80 -11.85 26.12
C ALA A 67 23.41 -12.28 25.65
N LEU A 68 22.46 -12.53 26.57
CA LEU A 68 21.07 -12.83 26.23
C LEU A 68 20.38 -11.61 25.58
N ILE A 69 20.57 -10.41 26.13
CA ILE A 69 20.06 -9.15 25.56
C ILE A 69 20.64 -8.92 24.16
N LEU A 70 21.96 -9.12 23.97
CA LEU A 70 22.60 -8.99 22.66
C LEU A 70 22.10 -10.05 21.66
N GLY A 71 21.94 -11.31 22.08
CA GLY A 71 21.41 -12.37 21.23
C GLY A 71 19.98 -12.08 20.75
N VAL A 72 19.10 -11.67 21.67
CA VAL A 72 17.73 -11.23 21.33
C VAL A 72 17.76 -9.97 20.44
N SER A 73 18.69 -9.04 20.67
CA SER A 73 18.83 -7.82 19.86
C SER A 73 19.39 -8.10 18.46
N MET A 74 20.23 -9.12 18.28
CA MET A 74 20.71 -9.55 16.96
C MET A 74 19.64 -10.30 16.16
N VAL A 75 18.75 -11.04 16.83
CA VAL A 75 17.62 -11.73 16.16
C VAL A 75 16.49 -10.76 15.81
N ASN A 76 16.20 -9.77 16.68
CA ASN A 76 15.06 -8.86 16.52
C ASN A 76 15.43 -7.47 15.95
N GLY A 77 16.72 -7.17 15.75
CA GLY A 77 17.22 -5.85 15.39
C GLY A 77 16.70 -5.36 14.03
N ASP A 78 16.60 -6.28 13.06
CA ASP A 78 16.14 -6.01 11.70
C ASP A 78 14.68 -6.45 11.42
N SER A 79 13.92 -6.75 12.49
CA SER A 79 12.48 -7.02 12.40
C SER A 79 11.63 -5.75 12.37
N ILE A 80 10.57 -5.77 11.58
CA ILE A 80 9.47 -4.80 11.63
C ILE A 80 8.77 -4.92 12.99
N LEU A 81 8.32 -3.80 13.57
CA LEU A 81 7.63 -3.80 14.87
C LEU A 81 6.41 -4.74 14.87
N PRO A 82 6.16 -5.51 15.94
CA PRO A 82 4.97 -6.36 16.04
C PRO A 82 3.69 -5.53 15.88
N GLY A 83 2.65 -6.13 15.30
CA GLY A 83 1.36 -5.47 15.07
C GLY A 83 1.27 -4.65 13.78
N VAL A 84 2.38 -4.29 13.13
CA VAL A 84 2.38 -3.53 11.87
C VAL A 84 1.74 -4.34 10.73
N ARG A 85 0.88 -3.68 9.95
CA ARG A 85 0.25 -4.24 8.74
C ARG A 85 0.46 -3.30 7.55
N VAL A 86 0.62 -3.82 6.35
CA VAL A 86 0.76 -3.05 5.10
C VAL A 86 -0.35 -3.50 4.15
N GLY A 87 -1.23 -2.58 3.73
CA GLY A 87 -2.36 -2.92 2.84
C GLY A 87 -3.22 -4.08 3.38
N GLY A 88 -3.46 -4.11 4.71
CA GLY A 88 -4.16 -5.22 5.39
C GLY A 88 -3.30 -6.46 5.69
N VAL A 89 -2.17 -6.67 5.00
CA VAL A 89 -1.26 -7.81 5.21
C VAL A 89 -0.42 -7.61 6.46
N SER A 90 -0.44 -8.58 7.39
CA SER A 90 0.36 -8.49 8.63
C SER A 90 1.83 -8.82 8.37
N VAL A 91 2.71 -7.83 8.58
CA VAL A 91 4.17 -7.93 8.37
C VAL A 91 4.99 -7.71 9.65
N GLY A 92 4.38 -7.23 10.73
CA GLY A 92 5.05 -7.03 12.01
C GLY A 92 5.64 -8.32 12.59
N GLY A 93 6.88 -8.24 13.08
CA GLY A 93 7.68 -9.37 13.55
C GLY A 93 8.56 -10.03 12.48
N LEU A 94 8.32 -9.78 11.19
CA LEU A 94 9.15 -10.28 10.09
C LEU A 94 10.37 -9.37 9.85
N SER A 95 11.44 -9.92 9.28
CA SER A 95 12.49 -9.10 8.65
C SER A 95 11.96 -8.41 7.38
N VAL A 96 12.70 -7.40 6.88
CA VAL A 96 12.33 -6.67 5.65
C VAL A 96 12.16 -7.61 4.44
N ILE A 97 13.03 -8.61 4.29
CA ILE A 97 13.02 -9.57 3.18
C ILE A 97 11.83 -10.54 3.27
N GLU A 98 11.54 -11.06 4.46
CA GLU A 98 10.38 -11.91 4.69
C GLU A 98 9.05 -11.14 4.52
N ALA A 99 9.04 -9.85 4.87
CA ALA A 99 7.91 -8.96 4.63
C ALA A 99 7.71 -8.69 3.13
N GLU A 100 8.78 -8.40 2.38
CA GLU A 100 8.75 -8.23 0.93
C GLU A 100 8.17 -9.47 0.23
N GLU A 101 8.68 -10.67 0.56
CA GLU A 101 8.17 -11.92 0.02
C GLU A 101 6.71 -12.17 0.42
N ARG A 102 6.33 -11.87 1.68
CA ARG A 102 4.94 -12.03 2.13
C ARG A 102 3.98 -11.09 1.41
N LEU A 103 4.36 -9.83 1.22
CA LEU A 103 3.55 -8.86 0.47
C LEU A 103 3.40 -9.29 -1.00
N THR A 104 4.48 -9.79 -1.60
CA THR A 104 4.47 -10.33 -2.97
C THR A 104 3.55 -11.56 -3.11
N ARG A 105 3.50 -12.43 -2.09
CA ARG A 105 2.69 -13.67 -2.11
C ARG A 105 1.23 -13.49 -1.66
N GLN A 106 0.93 -12.53 -0.79
CA GLN A 106 -0.34 -12.45 -0.06
C GLN A 106 -1.05 -11.09 -0.23
N TRP A 107 -0.95 -10.48 -1.41
CA TRP A 107 -1.59 -9.19 -1.69
C TRP A 107 -3.14 -9.29 -1.76
N PRO A 108 -3.93 -8.35 -1.19
CA PRO A 108 -5.38 -8.34 -1.31
C PRO A 108 -5.87 -8.13 -2.75
N VAL A 109 -6.98 -8.81 -3.10
CA VAL A 109 -7.81 -8.46 -4.26
C VAL A 109 -8.67 -7.24 -3.96
N VAL A 110 -9.03 -6.49 -4.99
CA VAL A 110 -9.91 -5.31 -4.91
C VAL A 110 -11.25 -5.62 -5.56
N LEU A 111 -12.33 -5.06 -5.02
CA LEU A 111 -13.69 -5.17 -5.52
C LEU A 111 -14.03 -3.95 -6.38
N LEU A 112 -14.22 -4.16 -7.68
CA LEU A 112 -14.84 -3.16 -8.55
C LEU A 112 -16.37 -3.25 -8.40
N GLN A 113 -17.06 -2.17 -8.05
CA GLN A 113 -18.51 -2.14 -7.80
C GLN A 113 -19.26 -1.28 -8.84
N ASP A 114 -20.32 -1.81 -9.45
CA ASP A 114 -21.34 -1.00 -10.13
C ASP A 114 -22.42 -0.57 -9.13
N ARG A 115 -22.35 0.69 -8.68
CA ARG A 115 -23.33 1.29 -7.75
C ARG A 115 -24.76 1.36 -8.30
N ALA A 116 -24.98 1.18 -9.60
CA ALA A 116 -26.32 1.16 -10.20
C ALA A 116 -26.98 -0.24 -10.21
N THR A 117 -26.23 -1.32 -9.94
CA THR A 117 -26.78 -2.69 -9.82
C THR A 117 -26.34 -3.46 -8.59
N ASP A 118 -25.51 -2.84 -7.74
CA ASP A 118 -24.82 -3.44 -6.60
C ASP A 118 -24.08 -4.75 -6.95
N ARG A 119 -23.52 -4.79 -8.16
CA ARG A 119 -22.67 -5.88 -8.64
C ARG A 119 -21.23 -5.59 -8.30
N GLN A 120 -20.52 -6.60 -7.80
CA GLN A 120 -19.11 -6.53 -7.47
C GLN A 120 -18.32 -7.56 -8.30
N TRP A 121 -17.12 -7.18 -8.72
CA TRP A 121 -16.17 -8.03 -9.45
C TRP A 121 -14.80 -7.96 -8.77
N GLN A 122 -14.23 -9.12 -8.43
CA GLN A 122 -12.88 -9.20 -7.85
C GLN A 122 -11.82 -9.03 -8.95
N ILE A 123 -10.84 -8.18 -8.70
CA ILE A 123 -9.70 -7.95 -9.60
C ILE A 123 -8.38 -7.82 -8.82
N GLU A 124 -7.30 -8.25 -9.45
CA GLU A 124 -5.93 -8.04 -8.96
C GLU A 124 -5.55 -6.56 -9.17
N PRO A 125 -5.07 -5.81 -8.15
CA PRO A 125 -4.71 -4.39 -8.28
C PRO A 125 -3.74 -4.10 -9.44
N ALA A 126 -2.79 -5.00 -9.69
CA ALA A 126 -1.84 -4.90 -10.79
C ALA A 126 -2.51 -4.86 -12.18
N ARG A 127 -3.69 -5.47 -12.37
CA ARG A 127 -4.42 -5.38 -13.65
C ARG A 127 -5.07 -4.02 -13.88
N ILE A 128 -5.42 -3.30 -12.81
CA ILE A 128 -5.99 -1.95 -12.88
C ILE A 128 -4.91 -0.87 -12.69
N GLY A 129 -3.65 -1.19 -13.01
CA GLY A 129 -2.53 -0.25 -12.99
C GLY A 129 -2.01 0.11 -11.59
N LEU A 130 -2.53 -0.48 -10.52
CA LEU A 130 -2.02 -0.27 -9.17
C LEU A 130 -0.82 -1.21 -8.93
N ILE A 131 0.38 -0.72 -9.25
CA ILE A 131 1.64 -1.44 -9.09
C ILE A 131 2.20 -1.14 -7.71
N ILE A 132 2.16 -2.11 -6.80
CA ILE A 132 2.78 -1.98 -5.47
C ILE A 132 4.28 -2.26 -5.59
N ASP A 133 5.09 -1.50 -4.84
CA ASP A 133 6.49 -1.82 -4.59
C ASP A 133 6.60 -2.54 -3.23
N PRO A 134 6.81 -3.87 -3.19
CA PRO A 134 6.85 -4.62 -1.94
C PRO A 134 8.07 -4.26 -1.08
N ALA A 135 9.21 -3.92 -1.71
CA ALA A 135 10.47 -3.62 -1.04
C ALA A 135 10.42 -2.23 -0.38
N ALA A 136 9.96 -1.20 -1.11
CA ALA A 136 9.75 0.13 -0.55
C ALA A 136 8.64 0.13 0.51
N SER A 137 7.60 -0.70 0.34
CA SER A 137 6.56 -0.90 1.36
C SER A 137 7.10 -1.56 2.64
N ALA A 138 7.93 -2.60 2.52
CA ALA A 138 8.58 -3.27 3.65
C ALA A 138 9.58 -2.33 4.35
N ALA A 139 10.38 -1.56 3.61
CA ALA A 139 11.28 -0.55 4.16
C ALA A 139 10.53 0.57 4.90
N ARG A 140 9.38 1.01 4.37
CA ARG A 140 8.51 2.01 5.03
C ARG A 140 7.89 1.46 6.32
N ALA A 141 7.48 0.19 6.33
CA ALA A 141 7.01 -0.50 7.53
C ALA A 141 8.12 -0.69 8.58
N PHE A 142 9.36 -0.95 8.15
CA PHE A 142 10.52 -1.08 9.03
C PHE A 142 10.93 0.24 9.70
N GLY A 143 10.85 1.36 8.98
CA GLY A 143 11.06 2.70 9.53
C GLY A 143 9.93 3.19 10.45
N TYR A 144 8.76 2.56 10.41
CA TYR A 144 7.60 2.94 11.22
C TYR A 144 7.86 2.72 12.71
N GLY A 145 7.51 3.70 13.55
CA GLY A 145 7.80 3.69 14.99
C GLY A 145 9.28 3.94 15.35
N ARG A 146 10.22 3.63 14.46
CA ARG A 146 11.67 3.95 14.62
C ARG A 146 11.98 5.41 14.31
N VAL A 147 11.34 5.97 13.27
CA VAL A 147 11.59 7.36 12.81
C VAL A 147 10.53 8.34 13.33
N SER A 148 9.29 7.89 13.56
CA SER A 148 8.16 8.74 13.96
C SER A 148 8.08 9.04 15.47
N GLY A 149 8.99 8.50 16.28
CA GLY A 149 9.02 8.68 17.75
C GLY A 149 7.91 7.94 18.52
N ASP A 150 6.84 7.53 17.85
CA ASP A 150 5.67 6.88 18.45
C ASP A 150 5.82 5.35 18.48
N ALA A 151 6.70 4.88 19.36
CA ALA A 151 6.86 3.45 19.65
C ALA A 151 5.63 2.82 20.33
N VAL A 152 4.70 3.64 20.84
CA VAL A 152 3.48 3.18 21.54
C VAL A 152 2.44 2.69 20.52
N SER A 153 2.26 3.40 19.40
CA SER A 153 1.33 3.00 18.33
C SER A 153 1.66 1.64 17.67
N GLY A 154 2.91 1.17 17.75
CA GLY A 154 3.26 -0.19 17.33
C GLY A 154 2.44 -1.26 18.07
N ILE A 155 2.28 -1.08 19.40
CA ILE A 155 1.60 -2.05 20.29
C ILE A 155 0.10 -2.19 19.95
N ILE A 156 -0.52 -1.13 19.43
CA ILE A 156 -1.95 -1.08 19.09
C ILE A 156 -2.24 -1.74 17.72
N GLY A 157 -1.20 -1.99 16.91
CA GLY A 157 -1.30 -2.74 15.66
C GLY A 157 -1.73 -1.90 14.45
N THR A 158 -0.91 -0.89 14.14
CA THR A 158 -1.20 0.14 13.13
C THR A 158 -1.04 -0.34 11.67
N SER A 159 -1.90 0.16 10.78
CA SER A 159 -1.77 0.06 9.32
C SER A 159 -0.79 1.11 8.77
N VAL A 160 0.25 0.63 8.07
CA VAL A 160 1.17 1.45 7.29
C VAL A 160 0.72 1.44 5.84
N THR A 161 0.45 2.63 5.30
CA THR A 161 0.12 2.85 3.90
C THR A 161 1.22 2.32 2.97
N PRO A 162 0.89 1.45 1.99
CA PRO A 162 1.88 0.87 1.08
C PRO A 162 2.49 1.93 0.14
N VAL A 163 3.64 1.60 -0.43
CA VAL A 163 4.24 2.35 -1.55
C VAL A 163 3.76 1.73 -2.85
N LEU A 164 3.11 2.53 -3.69
CA LEU A 164 2.59 2.09 -4.98
C LEU A 164 2.77 3.17 -6.05
N THR A 165 2.78 2.73 -7.30
CA THR A 165 2.76 3.55 -8.51
C THR A 165 1.49 3.25 -9.29
N PHE A 166 0.88 4.26 -9.90
CA PHE A 166 -0.27 4.08 -10.79
C PHE A 166 0.17 4.18 -12.26
N ASP A 167 -0.08 3.13 -13.04
CA ASP A 167 0.11 3.07 -14.48
C ASP A 167 -1.24 3.21 -15.21
N PRO A 168 -1.49 4.32 -15.94
CA PRO A 168 -2.77 4.55 -16.62
C PRO A 168 -2.99 3.66 -17.84
N GLU A 169 -1.94 3.15 -18.50
CA GLU A 169 -2.07 2.31 -19.70
C GLU A 169 -2.40 0.87 -19.31
N ILE A 170 -1.79 0.37 -18.23
CA ILE A 170 -2.20 -0.90 -17.61
C ILE A 170 -3.63 -0.77 -17.08
N ALA A 171 -3.98 0.33 -16.41
CA ALA A 171 -5.35 0.56 -15.95
C ALA A 171 -6.39 0.53 -17.09
N ARG A 172 -6.11 1.21 -18.21
CA ARG A 172 -6.95 1.19 -19.42
C ARG A 172 -7.12 -0.23 -19.98
N SER A 173 -6.03 -0.95 -20.19
CA SER A 173 -6.05 -2.27 -20.82
C SER A 173 -6.70 -3.36 -19.93
N GLY A 174 -6.53 -3.29 -18.61
CA GLY A 174 -7.23 -4.15 -17.67
C GLY A 174 -8.72 -3.85 -17.55
N LEU A 175 -9.10 -2.56 -17.50
CA LEU A 175 -10.50 -2.14 -17.51
C LEU A 175 -11.20 -2.50 -18.82
N ALA A 176 -10.53 -2.42 -19.98
CA ALA A 176 -11.06 -2.92 -21.25
C ALA A 176 -11.28 -4.44 -21.23
N SER A 177 -10.29 -5.19 -20.75
CA SER A 177 -10.37 -6.65 -20.62
C SER A 177 -11.48 -7.12 -19.68
N LEU A 178 -11.84 -6.30 -18.68
CA LEU A 178 -13.03 -6.54 -17.84
C LEU A 178 -14.32 -6.08 -18.53
N ALA A 179 -14.31 -4.95 -19.22
CA ALA A 179 -15.46 -4.42 -19.95
C ALA A 179 -16.00 -5.42 -20.98
N ASP A 180 -15.13 -6.13 -21.71
CA ASP A 180 -15.52 -7.18 -22.66
C ASP A 180 -16.32 -8.34 -22.01
N GLN A 181 -16.13 -8.57 -20.70
CA GLN A 181 -16.81 -9.63 -19.94
C GLN A 181 -18.12 -9.16 -19.27
N ILE A 182 -18.26 -7.86 -19.00
CA ILE A 182 -19.38 -7.33 -18.19
C ILE A 182 -20.32 -6.37 -18.94
N THR A 183 -19.89 -5.88 -20.11
CA THR A 183 -20.68 -5.01 -21.00
C THR A 183 -21.92 -5.75 -21.49
N GLN A 184 -23.08 -5.10 -21.34
CA GLN A 184 -24.34 -5.55 -21.91
C GLN A 184 -24.54 -4.80 -23.24
N PRO A 185 -24.52 -5.46 -24.40
CA PRO A 185 -24.78 -4.79 -25.66
C PRO A 185 -26.22 -4.28 -25.72
N ALA A 186 -26.43 -3.17 -26.42
CA ALA A 186 -27.78 -2.68 -26.71
C ALA A 186 -28.51 -3.64 -27.65
N VAL A 187 -29.84 -3.72 -27.53
CA VAL A 187 -30.69 -4.56 -28.37
C VAL A 187 -31.64 -3.66 -29.15
N ASP A 188 -31.48 -3.62 -30.46
CA ASP A 188 -32.35 -2.87 -31.37
C ASP A 188 -33.82 -3.32 -31.30
N ALA A 189 -34.74 -2.40 -31.60
CA ALA A 189 -36.14 -2.73 -31.81
C ALA A 189 -36.29 -3.64 -33.05
N GLN A 190 -37.05 -4.72 -32.89
CA GLN A 190 -37.22 -5.75 -33.93
C GLN A 190 -38.70 -5.96 -34.25
N ILE A 191 -38.97 -6.63 -35.37
CA ILE A 191 -40.33 -7.06 -35.75
C ILE A 191 -40.35 -8.58 -35.72
N ALA A 192 -41.11 -9.16 -34.79
CA ALA A 192 -41.27 -10.60 -34.65
C ALA A 192 -42.68 -11.05 -35.10
N LEU A 193 -42.78 -12.32 -35.53
CA LEU A 193 -44.07 -12.96 -35.81
C LEU A 193 -44.45 -13.86 -34.62
N VAL A 194 -45.27 -13.35 -33.72
CA VAL A 194 -45.71 -14.07 -32.51
C VAL A 194 -47.14 -14.57 -32.73
N GLY A 195 -47.34 -15.89 -32.75
CA GLY A 195 -48.66 -16.50 -32.98
C GLY A 195 -49.30 -16.08 -34.32
N GLY A 196 -48.49 -15.87 -35.37
CA GLY A 196 -48.96 -15.40 -36.67
C GLY A 196 -49.28 -13.90 -36.76
N ARG A 197 -49.06 -13.12 -35.68
CA ARG A 197 -49.23 -11.65 -35.67
C ARG A 197 -47.88 -10.96 -35.73
N VAL A 198 -47.81 -9.90 -36.54
CA VAL A 198 -46.68 -8.96 -36.58
C VAL A 198 -46.68 -8.15 -35.28
N GLN A 199 -45.63 -8.27 -34.47
CA GLN A 199 -45.45 -7.53 -33.23
C GLN A 199 -44.08 -6.85 -33.21
N ALA A 200 -44.05 -5.57 -32.85
CA ALA A 200 -42.80 -4.88 -32.56
C ALA A 200 -42.29 -5.30 -31.17
N LEU A 201 -41.04 -5.75 -31.11
CA LEU A 201 -40.28 -5.89 -29.88
C LEU A 201 -39.58 -4.56 -29.61
N PRO A 202 -39.77 -3.92 -28.44
CA PRO A 202 -39.12 -2.67 -28.12
C PRO A 202 -37.61 -2.86 -27.95
N ALA A 203 -36.85 -1.83 -28.29
CA ALA A 203 -35.42 -1.79 -28.07
C ALA A 203 -35.08 -1.84 -26.56
N ARG A 204 -33.83 -2.15 -26.23
CA ARG A 204 -33.30 -2.13 -24.86
C ARG A 204 -31.91 -1.50 -24.85
N ASP A 205 -31.71 -0.55 -23.94
CA ASP A 205 -30.42 0.08 -23.75
C ASP A 205 -29.39 -0.92 -23.21
N GLY A 206 -28.19 -0.86 -23.78
CA GLY A 206 -27.01 -1.56 -23.29
C GLY A 206 -26.30 -0.75 -22.21
N ARG A 207 -25.25 -1.32 -21.62
CA ARG A 207 -24.36 -0.65 -20.67
C ARG A 207 -22.92 -1.13 -20.84
N ALA A 208 -22.00 -0.19 -20.95
CA ALA A 208 -20.55 -0.43 -20.97
C ALA A 208 -19.87 0.27 -19.79
N VAL A 209 -18.64 -0.14 -19.48
CA VAL A 209 -17.77 0.57 -18.53
C VAL A 209 -17.24 1.84 -19.21
N ASP A 210 -17.32 2.98 -18.52
CA ASP A 210 -16.57 4.17 -18.90
C ASP A 210 -15.13 4.01 -18.39
N ILE A 211 -14.27 3.51 -19.28
CA ILE A 211 -12.87 3.18 -18.98
C ILE A 211 -12.10 4.43 -18.55
N GLU A 212 -12.24 5.55 -19.28
CA GLU A 212 -11.51 6.78 -18.98
C GLU A 212 -11.99 7.41 -17.67
N SER A 213 -13.29 7.55 -17.45
CA SER A 213 -13.80 8.15 -16.22
C SER A 213 -13.61 7.25 -15.00
N THR A 214 -13.44 5.93 -15.18
CA THR A 214 -13.09 4.98 -14.11
C THR A 214 -11.57 5.01 -13.83
N ALA A 215 -10.72 4.98 -14.86
CA ALA A 215 -9.27 5.13 -14.70
C ALA A 215 -8.90 6.46 -14.04
N ALA A 216 -9.55 7.56 -14.44
CA ALA A 216 -9.39 8.88 -13.81
C ALA A 216 -9.90 8.94 -12.36
N LEU A 217 -10.85 8.08 -11.98
CA LEU A 217 -11.26 7.94 -10.57
C LEU A 217 -10.18 7.20 -9.76
N ILE A 218 -9.67 6.08 -10.29
CA ILE A 218 -8.58 5.32 -9.65
C ILE A 218 -7.35 6.22 -9.47
N ALA A 219 -7.00 7.00 -10.50
CA ALA A 219 -5.91 7.97 -10.49
C ALA A 219 -6.08 9.12 -9.48
N SER A 220 -7.30 9.41 -9.01
CA SER A 220 -7.56 10.52 -8.09
C SER A 220 -7.22 10.23 -6.62
N ASP A 221 -7.29 8.96 -6.21
CA ASP A 221 -6.76 8.47 -4.92
C ASP A 221 -6.35 6.99 -5.02
N PRO A 222 -5.23 6.66 -5.71
CA PRO A 222 -4.77 5.28 -5.87
C PRO A 222 -4.52 4.53 -4.56
N VAL A 223 -4.33 5.26 -3.46
CA VAL A 223 -3.99 4.74 -2.13
C VAL A 223 -5.26 4.46 -1.33
N GLY A 224 -6.14 5.45 -1.17
CA GLY A 224 -7.39 5.29 -0.44
C GLY A 224 -8.27 4.21 -1.07
N TRP A 225 -8.34 4.14 -2.40
CA TRP A 225 -9.05 3.06 -3.10
C TRP A 225 -8.52 1.66 -2.77
N LEU A 226 -7.21 1.52 -2.56
CA LEU A 226 -6.58 0.25 -2.20
C LEU A 226 -6.75 -0.09 -0.70
N GLU A 227 -6.75 0.91 0.19
CA GLU A 227 -6.98 0.72 1.62
C GLU A 227 -8.45 0.40 1.96
N HIS A 228 -9.42 0.92 1.21
CA HIS A 228 -10.85 0.56 1.35
C HIS A 228 -11.20 -0.77 0.66
N GLY A 229 -10.44 -1.17 -0.37
CA GLY A 229 -10.69 -2.41 -1.12
C GLY A 229 -11.89 -2.39 -2.07
N GLU A 230 -12.67 -1.30 -2.10
CA GLU A 230 -13.84 -1.12 -2.97
C GLU A 230 -13.66 0.10 -3.89
N ILE A 231 -13.72 -0.13 -5.20
CA ILE A 231 -13.57 0.91 -6.24
C ILE A 231 -14.87 1.01 -7.05
N PRO A 232 -15.59 2.14 -7.03
CA PRO A 232 -16.82 2.28 -7.79
C PRO A 232 -16.52 2.54 -9.27
N MET A 233 -17.00 1.65 -10.14
CA MET A 233 -16.94 1.83 -11.59
C MET A 233 -17.99 2.84 -12.05
N LYS A 234 -17.68 3.56 -13.13
CA LYS A 234 -18.67 4.35 -13.87
C LYS A 234 -19.17 3.54 -15.06
N MET A 235 -20.48 3.43 -15.18
CA MET A 235 -21.16 2.77 -16.30
C MET A 235 -21.84 3.81 -17.17
N VAL A 236 -21.74 3.65 -18.49
CA VAL A 236 -22.45 4.47 -19.49
C VAL A 236 -23.50 3.64 -20.22
N ALA A 237 -24.66 4.25 -20.47
CA ALA A 237 -25.72 3.63 -21.26
C ALA A 237 -25.35 3.65 -22.74
N LEU A 238 -25.47 2.50 -23.41
CA LEU A 238 -25.38 2.37 -24.85
C LEU A 238 -26.79 2.42 -25.43
N ALA A 239 -27.12 3.49 -26.16
CA ALA A 239 -28.39 3.56 -26.87
C ALA A 239 -28.40 2.54 -28.04
N PRO A 240 -29.53 1.86 -28.30
CA PRO A 240 -29.70 1.03 -29.49
C PRO A 240 -29.71 1.89 -30.76
N ALA A 241 -29.22 1.35 -31.87
CA ALA A 241 -29.19 2.04 -33.16
C ALA A 241 -30.59 2.22 -33.77
N ILE A 242 -31.53 1.34 -33.42
CA ILE A 242 -32.94 1.39 -33.83
C ILE A 242 -33.80 1.38 -32.56
N THR A 243 -34.31 2.54 -32.15
CA THR A 243 -35.18 2.69 -30.97
C THR A 243 -36.64 2.32 -31.23
N ASP A 244 -37.14 2.49 -32.45
CA ASP A 244 -38.50 2.11 -32.86
C ASP A 244 -38.52 1.42 -34.23
N ALA A 245 -39.14 0.24 -34.27
CA ALA A 245 -39.34 -0.56 -35.49
C ALA A 245 -40.71 -0.37 -36.15
N ALA A 246 -41.68 0.29 -35.50
CA ALA A 246 -43.01 0.54 -36.04
C ALA A 246 -43.03 1.22 -37.43
N PRO A 247 -42.13 2.18 -37.76
CA PRO A 247 -42.08 2.79 -39.09
C PRO A 247 -41.71 1.78 -40.21
N MET A 248 -40.83 0.82 -39.92
CA MET A 248 -40.40 -0.19 -40.92
C MET A 248 -41.56 -1.13 -41.28
N GLY A 249 -42.36 -1.52 -40.28
CA GLY A 249 -43.56 -2.34 -40.47
C GLY A 249 -44.67 -1.68 -41.31
N CYS A 250 -44.55 -0.40 -41.66
CA CYS A 250 -45.51 0.29 -42.53
C CYS A 250 -45.08 0.31 -44.00
N ARG A 251 -43.78 0.39 -44.33
CA ARG A 251 -43.31 0.31 -45.73
C ARG A 251 -43.52 -1.06 -46.38
N GLY A 252 -43.48 -2.15 -45.61
CA GLY A 252 -43.74 -3.50 -46.15
C GLY A 252 -45.20 -3.73 -46.57
N ARG A 253 -46.16 -2.97 -46.03
CA ARG A 253 -47.61 -3.20 -46.25
C ARG A 253 -48.17 -2.58 -47.54
N SER A 254 -47.47 -1.64 -48.17
CA SER A 254 -47.88 -1.08 -49.47
C SER A 254 -47.61 -2.03 -50.65
N THR A 255 -46.54 -2.84 -50.58
CA THR A 255 -46.12 -3.71 -51.70
C THR A 255 -46.89 -5.03 -51.76
N ALA A 256 -47.40 -5.51 -50.62
CA ALA A 256 -48.03 -6.82 -50.49
C ALA A 256 -49.51 -6.89 -50.95
N ARG A 257 -50.02 -5.89 -51.67
CA ARG A 257 -51.43 -5.82 -52.10
C ARG A 257 -51.68 -5.65 -53.60
N GLN A 258 -50.64 -5.82 -54.41
CA GLN A 258 -50.79 -5.93 -55.87
C GLN A 258 -51.17 -7.38 -56.23
N PRO A 259 -52.38 -7.67 -56.77
CA PRO A 259 -52.68 -8.99 -57.31
C PRO A 259 -51.86 -9.23 -58.59
N ALA A 260 -51.39 -10.45 -58.79
CA ALA A 260 -50.66 -10.84 -59.98
C ALA A 260 -51.63 -11.08 -61.16
N ASP A 261 -51.95 -10.03 -61.91
CA ASP A 261 -52.69 -10.15 -63.18
C ASP A 261 -51.75 -10.60 -64.31
N ASP A 262 -51.56 -11.91 -64.44
CA ASP A 262 -50.87 -12.51 -65.58
C ASP A 262 -51.75 -12.46 -66.83
N ARG A 263 -51.65 -11.37 -67.61
CA ARG A 263 -51.94 -11.39 -69.05
C ARG A 263 -51.34 -10.22 -69.84
N ARG A 264 -50.88 -10.58 -71.05
CA ARG A 264 -50.61 -9.70 -72.22
C ARG A 264 -49.44 -8.70 -72.12
N VAL A 265 -48.21 -9.20 -72.32
CA VAL A 265 -47.31 -8.60 -73.34
C VAL A 265 -46.68 -9.70 -74.21
N ARG A 266 -47.41 -10.15 -75.24
CA ARG A 266 -46.84 -10.86 -76.40
C ARG A 266 -47.10 -10.05 -77.67
N SER A 267 -46.24 -9.08 -77.96
CA SER A 267 -46.16 -8.43 -79.29
C SER A 267 -44.86 -7.65 -79.45
N ALA A 268 -44.44 -7.47 -80.71
CA ALA A 268 -43.44 -6.51 -81.17
C ALA A 268 -42.07 -6.45 -80.45
N ASN A 269 -41.16 -7.37 -80.82
CA ASN A 269 -39.98 -6.94 -81.60
C ASN A 269 -39.44 -8.10 -82.45
N ARG A 270 -39.46 -7.96 -83.78
CA ARG A 270 -38.88 -8.96 -84.71
C ARG A 270 -38.59 -8.38 -86.10
N ARG A 271 -37.30 -8.19 -86.43
CA ARG A 271 -36.76 -7.70 -87.72
C ARG A 271 -37.15 -6.21 -88.00
N HIS A 272 -36.51 -5.41 -88.86
CA HIS A 272 -35.41 -5.51 -89.84
C HIS A 272 -34.50 -4.26 -89.64
N LEU A 273 -33.24 -4.12 -90.07
CA LEU A 273 -32.22 -4.91 -90.81
C LEU A 273 -30.83 -4.53 -90.17
N THR A 274 -29.60 -4.71 -90.68
CA THR A 274 -29.03 -5.04 -92.01
C THR A 274 -27.80 -5.97 -91.85
N VAL A 275 -27.29 -6.54 -92.94
CA VAL A 275 -26.01 -7.28 -93.03
C VAL A 275 -25.02 -6.47 -93.88
N ASP A 276 -23.77 -6.34 -93.43
CA ASP A 276 -22.60 -6.42 -94.31
C ASP A 276 -21.35 -6.83 -93.50
N GLY A 277 -20.28 -7.28 -94.15
CA GLY A 277 -19.04 -7.62 -93.45
C GLY A 277 -17.91 -8.11 -94.36
N ARG A 278 -16.66 -8.00 -93.87
CA ARG A 278 -15.49 -8.63 -94.50
C ARG A 278 -14.29 -8.83 -93.56
N ALA A 279 -13.86 -10.08 -93.50
CA ALA A 279 -12.48 -10.59 -93.43
C ALA A 279 -11.33 -9.73 -92.86
N ALA A 280 -10.75 -10.19 -91.74
CA ALA A 280 -9.31 -10.42 -91.55
C ALA A 280 -9.03 -11.05 -90.16
N LYS A 281 -7.90 -11.72 -89.83
CA LYS A 281 -6.96 -12.58 -90.59
C LYS A 281 -5.93 -13.18 -89.61
N LEU A 282 -5.96 -14.49 -89.39
CA LEU A 282 -4.87 -15.44 -89.04
C LEU A 282 -3.85 -15.14 -87.90
N GLY A 283 -3.43 -16.23 -87.22
CA GLY A 283 -2.36 -16.28 -86.20
C GLY A 283 -2.87 -16.12 -84.77
N GLY A 284 -2.31 -16.78 -83.74
CA GLY A 284 -1.22 -17.77 -83.67
C GLY A 284 -0.75 -17.84 -82.19
N MET A 285 -1.10 -18.88 -81.44
CA MET A 285 -0.31 -20.12 -81.24
C MET A 285 0.85 -20.02 -80.22
N ALA A 286 0.60 -20.56 -79.02
CA ALA A 286 1.52 -21.24 -78.08
C ALA A 286 2.71 -20.50 -77.39
N ALA A 287 2.57 -20.28 -76.07
CA ALA A 287 3.56 -20.50 -74.98
C ALA A 287 2.79 -20.46 -73.63
N ARG A 288 2.99 -21.26 -72.57
CA ARG A 288 3.99 -22.23 -72.10
C ARG A 288 5.17 -21.62 -71.30
N GLY A 289 5.20 -21.92 -69.98
CA GLY A 289 6.13 -21.37 -69.00
C GLY A 289 5.60 -20.08 -68.37
N VAL A 290 5.83 -19.77 -67.09
CA VAL A 290 6.64 -20.48 -66.06
C VAL A 290 5.74 -20.88 -64.89
#